data_AF-A0A6A7KRI4-F1
#
_entry.id   AF-A0A6A7KRI4-F1
#
_cell.length_a   1.000
_cell.length_b   1.000
_cell.length_c   1.000
_cell.angle_alpha   90.00
_cell.angle_beta   90.00
_cell.angle_gamma   90.00
#
_symmetry.space_group_name_H-M   'P 1'
#
loop_
_entity.id
_entity.type
_entity.pdbx_description
1 polymer ?
#
loop_
_entity_poly.entity_id
_entity_poly.type
_entity_poly.pdbx_seq_one_letter_code
_entity_poly.pdbx_strand_id
1 'polypeptide(L)'
;MDKKQALTAPSSVFASPEDVVSAEGIDRNTKIEILRRWGYHALELEVAEEENMTGGKAGPLDGILRGLKALGVEPDVLRRPPTKQGGL
;
A
#
# COMPACT_ATOMS: atom_id res chain seq x y z
N MET A 1 -15.74 -12.60 -1.31
CA MET A 1 -14.36 -12.10 -1.29
C MET A 1 -13.57 -12.87 -0.24
N ASP A 2 -12.47 -13.50 -0.63
CA ASP A 2 -11.61 -14.23 0.29
C ASP A 2 -10.69 -13.28 1.06
N LYS A 3 -11.01 -13.05 2.34
CA LYS A 3 -10.21 -12.17 3.23
C LYS A 3 -8.73 -12.57 3.28
N LYS A 4 -8.44 -13.87 3.21
CA LYS A 4 -7.05 -14.39 3.18
C LYS A 4 -6.31 -13.96 1.92
N GLN A 5 -6.96 -14.04 0.75
CA GLN A 5 -6.35 -13.64 -0.51
C GLN A 5 -6.10 -12.13 -0.55
N ALA A 6 -7.02 -11.33 -0.01
CA ALA A 6 -6.85 -9.88 0.11
C ALA A 6 -5.67 -9.47 0.99
N LEU A 7 -5.31 -10.28 1.99
CA LEU A 7 -4.14 -10.03 2.85
C LEU A 7 -2.82 -10.43 2.19
N THR A 8 -2.83 -11.45 1.32
CA THR A 8 -1.62 -11.94 0.66
C THR A 8 -1.33 -11.23 -0.66
N ALA A 9 -2.35 -11.03 -1.49
CA ALA A 9 -2.25 -10.45 -2.82
C ALA A 9 -3.36 -9.41 -3.03
N PRO A 10 -3.28 -8.25 -2.34
CA PRO A 10 -4.32 -7.24 -2.39
C PRO A 10 -4.56 -6.70 -3.80
N SER A 11 -3.49 -6.56 -4.60
CA SER A 11 -3.56 -6.15 -6.02
C SER A 11 -4.23 -7.17 -6.94
N SER A 12 -4.38 -8.43 -6.52
CA SER A 12 -5.13 -9.45 -7.28
C SER A 12 -6.61 -9.48 -6.91
N VAL A 13 -7.00 -8.87 -5.79
CA VAL A 13 -8.40 -8.83 -5.32
C VAL A 13 -9.04 -7.49 -5.63
N PHE A 14 -8.25 -6.41 -5.54
CA PHE A 14 -8.71 -5.05 -5.72
C PHE A 14 -7.99 -4.41 -6.89
N ALA A 15 -8.73 -3.67 -7.71
CA ALA A 15 -8.15 -2.87 -8.77
C ALA A 15 -7.36 -1.68 -8.19
N SER A 16 -7.87 -1.11 -7.08
CA SER A 16 -7.31 0.09 -6.48
C SER A 16 -7.30 -0.02 -4.95
N PRO A 17 -6.36 0.66 -4.26
CA PRO A 17 -6.36 0.76 -2.80
C PRO A 17 -7.64 1.40 -2.25
N GLU A 18 -8.25 2.28 -3.05
CA GLU A 18 -9.50 2.99 -2.74
C GLU A 18 -10.67 2.01 -2.61
N ASP A 19 -10.67 0.93 -3.40
CA ASP A 19 -11.67 -0.15 -3.33
C ASP A 19 -11.63 -0.87 -1.97
N VAL A 20 -10.46 -0.97 -1.33
CA VAL A 20 -10.32 -1.58 0.01
C VAL A 20 -11.08 -0.76 1.06
N VAL A 21 -11.07 0.57 0.93
CA VAL A 21 -11.76 1.48 1.85
C VAL A 21 -13.27 1.32 1.71
N SER A 22 -13.75 1.23 0.47
CA SER A 22 -15.17 1.07 0.13
C SER A 22 -15.67 -0.36 0.29
N ALA A 23 -14.78 -1.34 0.44
CA ALA A 23 -15.15 -2.75 0.54
C ALA A 23 -16.05 -3.02 1.76
N GLU A 24 -17.21 -3.60 1.49
CA GLU A 24 -18.14 -4.05 2.52
C GLU A 24 -17.78 -5.46 3.00
N GLY A 25 -18.03 -5.77 4.28
CA GLY A 25 -17.73 -7.09 4.87
C GLY A 25 -16.32 -7.27 5.43
N ILE A 26 -15.51 -6.22 5.44
CA ILE A 26 -14.23 -6.16 6.19
C ILE A 26 -14.22 -5.03 7.19
N ASP A 27 -13.73 -5.35 8.39
CA ASP A 27 -13.55 -4.40 9.47
C ASP A 27 -12.46 -3.38 9.14
N ARG A 28 -12.56 -2.22 9.78
CA ARG A 28 -11.58 -1.13 9.66
C ARG A 28 -10.14 -1.62 9.85
N ASN A 29 -9.90 -2.46 10.87
CA ASN A 29 -8.56 -3.01 11.12
C ASN A 29 -8.06 -3.88 9.97
N THR A 30 -8.92 -4.72 9.38
CA THR A 30 -8.55 -5.54 8.22
C THR A 30 -8.27 -4.67 7.00
N LYS A 31 -9.05 -3.61 6.76
CA LYS A 31 -8.79 -2.64 5.68
C LYS A 31 -7.42 -1.98 5.84
N ILE A 32 -7.08 -1.56 7.07
CA ILE A 32 -5.78 -0.97 7.39
C ILE A 32 -4.65 -1.98 7.11
N GLU A 33 -4.81 -3.24 7.53
CA GLU A 33 -3.77 -4.25 7.34
C GLU A 33 -3.55 -4.59 5.86
N ILE A 34 -4.62 -4.69 5.07
CA ILE A 34 -4.56 -4.88 3.62
C ILE A 34 -3.78 -3.72 2.97
N LEU A 35 -4.14 -2.47 3.29
CA LEU A 35 -3.49 -1.28 2.75
C LEU A 35 -2.01 -1.19 3.14
N ARG A 36 -1.66 -1.54 4.39
CA ARG A 36 -0.26 -1.58 4.83
C ARG A 36 0.56 -2.61 4.06
N ARG A 37 0.07 -3.84 3.94
CA ARG A 37 0.75 -4.92 3.19
C ARG A 37 0.89 -4.57 1.72
N TRP A 38 -0.14 -3.99 1.13
CA TRP A 38 -0.07 -3.50 -0.24
C TRP A 38 1.02 -2.42 -0.37
N GLY A 39 1.10 -1.49 0.57
CA GLY A 39 2.11 -0.43 0.54
C GLY A 39 3.54 -0.98 0.61
N TYR A 40 3.78 -2.02 1.43
CA TYR A 40 5.08 -2.70 1.44
C TYR A 40 5.41 -3.33 0.09
N HIS A 41 4.50 -4.09 -0.52
CA HIS A 41 4.74 -4.68 -1.84
C HIS A 41 4.89 -3.64 -2.94
N ALA A 42 4.15 -2.53 -2.88
CA ALA A 42 4.29 -1.42 -3.82
C ALA A 42 5.67 -0.75 -3.71
N LEU A 43 6.17 -0.55 -2.49
CA LEU A 43 7.52 -0.03 -2.25
C LEU A 43 8.60 -1.02 -2.70
N GLU A 44 8.42 -2.32 -2.45
CA GLU A 44 9.33 -3.36 -2.96
C GLU A 44 9.35 -3.42 -4.50
N LEU A 45 8.21 -3.16 -5.15
CA LEU A 45 8.11 -3.07 -6.60
C LEU A 45 8.75 -1.77 -7.13
N GLU A 46 8.58 -0.64 -6.44
CA GLU A 46 9.22 0.64 -6.79
C GLU A 46 10.75 0.57 -6.73
N VAL A 47 11.33 -0.20 -5.80
CA VAL A 47 12.78 -0.48 -5.77
C VAL A 47 13.25 -1.19 -7.04
N ALA A 48 12.38 -1.97 -7.69
CA ALA A 48 12.69 -2.61 -8.97
C ALA A 48 12.51 -1.68 -10.18
N GLU A 49 11.73 -0.59 -10.06
CA GLU A 49 11.51 0.39 -11.15
C GLU A 49 12.37 1.67 -11.03
N GLU A 50 13.17 1.84 -9.96
CA GLU A 50 14.04 3.01 -9.79
C GLU A 50 15.21 3.07 -10.82
N GLU A 51 15.38 2.05 -11.66
CA GLU A 51 16.25 2.09 -12.85
C GLU A 51 15.54 2.50 -14.17
N ASN A 52 14.22 2.67 -14.19
CA ASN A 52 13.50 3.02 -15.43
C ASN A 52 12.63 4.27 -15.25
N MET A 53 13.31 5.42 -15.33
CA MET A 53 12.75 6.76 -15.38
C MET A 53 11.45 6.87 -16.19
N THR A 54 10.60 7.82 -15.76
CA THR A 54 9.61 8.59 -16.54
C THR A 54 8.14 8.28 -16.26
N GLY A 55 7.55 9.08 -15.36
CA GLY A 55 6.37 9.91 -15.66
C GLY A 55 5.02 9.24 -15.90
N GLY A 56 4.08 9.50 -14.98
CA GLY A 56 2.72 9.88 -15.41
C GLY A 56 1.52 9.18 -14.76
N LYS A 57 1.71 8.15 -13.94
CA LYS A 57 0.62 7.61 -13.10
C LYS A 57 1.01 7.71 -11.64
N ALA A 58 0.21 8.40 -10.84
CA ALA A 58 0.29 8.31 -9.39
C ALA A 58 0.25 6.80 -9.05
N GLY A 59 1.37 6.28 -8.54
CA GLY A 59 1.51 4.86 -8.26
C GLY A 59 0.47 4.40 -7.23
N PRO A 60 0.30 3.07 -7.07
CA PRO A 60 -0.63 2.53 -6.08
C PRO A 60 -0.37 3.07 -4.67
N LEU A 61 0.85 3.53 -4.37
CA LEU A 61 1.23 4.14 -3.10
C LEU A 61 0.34 5.34 -2.72
N ASP A 62 0.06 6.25 -3.65
CA ASP A 62 -0.71 7.47 -3.37
C ASP A 62 -2.17 7.15 -2.99
N GLY A 63 -2.76 6.17 -3.66
CA GLY A 63 -4.08 5.62 -3.28
C GLY A 63 -4.07 4.93 -1.91
N ILE A 64 -2.99 4.21 -1.58
CA ILE A 64 -2.82 3.56 -0.27
C ILE A 64 -2.74 4.60 0.85
N LEU A 65 -1.97 5.66 0.65
CA LEU A 65 -1.83 6.76 1.60
C LEU A 65 -3.17 7.46 1.84
N ARG A 66 -3.91 7.77 0.77
CA ARG A 66 -5.27 8.32 0.88
C ARG A 66 -6.20 7.39 1.63
N GLY A 67 -6.16 6.09 1.35
CA GLY A 67 -7.00 5.10 2.01
C GLY A 67 -6.72 4.98 3.51
N LEU A 68 -5.45 4.94 3.91
CA LEU A 68 -5.05 4.95 5.32
C LEU A 68 -5.52 6.23 6.02
N LYS A 69 -5.33 7.39 5.38
CA LYS A 69 -5.79 8.68 5.89
C LYS A 69 -7.32 8.73 6.05
N ALA A 70 -8.07 8.21 5.09
CA ALA A 70 -9.54 8.12 5.16
C ALA A 70 -10.00 7.21 6.31
N LEU A 71 -9.23 6.18 6.63
CA LEU A 71 -9.43 5.33 7.79
C LEU A 71 -8.92 5.96 9.10
N GLY A 72 -8.38 7.19 9.08
CA GLY A 72 -7.83 7.87 10.24
C GLY A 72 -6.54 7.25 10.78
N VAL A 73 -5.76 6.62 9.91
CA VAL A 73 -4.47 6.02 10.23
C VAL A 73 -3.36 6.79 9.53
N GLU A 74 -2.40 7.24 10.32
CA GLU A 74 -1.18 7.85 9.80
C GLU A 74 -0.39 6.81 8.98
N PRO A 75 0.09 7.17 7.78
CA PRO A 75 0.87 6.27 6.93
C PRO A 75 2.31 6.08 7.40
N ASP A 76 2.60 6.34 8.67
CA ASP A 76 3.96 6.37 9.25
C ASP A 76 4.77 5.09 8.96
N VAL A 77 4.09 3.94 8.88
CA VAL A 77 4.68 2.64 8.53
C VAL A 77 5.12 2.49 7.06
N LEU A 78 4.57 3.29 6.15
CA LEU A 78 4.96 3.35 4.74
C LEU A 78 6.01 4.43 4.47
N ARG A 79 6.38 5.22 5.49
CA ARG A 79 7.25 6.39 5.38
C ARG A 79 8.75 6.06 5.32
N ARG A 80 9.08 4.84 4.84
CA ARG A 80 10.40 4.20 4.69
C ARG A 80 10.89 3.47 5.96
N PRO A 81 11.56 2.31 5.84
CA PRO A 81 12.54 1.92 6.84
C PRO A 81 13.59 3.04 6.94
N PRO A 82 14.15 3.34 8.13
CA PRO A 82 15.34 4.16 8.19
C PRO A 82 16.40 3.41 7.38
N THR A 83 16.67 3.86 6.15
CA THR A 83 17.85 3.42 5.42
C THR A 83 19.00 3.67 6.37
N LYS A 84 19.63 2.57 6.82
CA LYS A 84 20.86 2.60 7.61
C LYS A 84 21.71 3.73 7.05
N GLN A 85 22.00 4.67 7.92
CA GLN A 85 22.74 5.87 7.63
C GLN A 85 24.02 5.50 6.87
N GLY A 86 24.36 6.37 5.92
CA GLY A 86 25.51 6.27 5.05
C GLY A 86 26.77 5.80 5.75
N GLY A 87 27.59 5.11 4.97
CA GLY A 87 28.84 4.52 5.40
C GLY A 87 29.76 5.48 6.15
N LEU A 88 30.54 4.86 7.05
CA LEU A 88 31.86 5.31 7.46
C LEU A 88 32.83 4.18 7.08
#